data_AF-A0A356A2J3-F1
#
_entry.id   AF-A0A356A2J3-F1
#
_cell.length_a   1.000
_cell.length_b   1.000
_cell.length_c   1.000
_cell.angle_alpha   90.00
_cell.angle_beta   90.00
_cell.angle_gamma   90.00
#
_symmetry.space_group_name_H-M   'P 1'
#
loop_
_entity.id
_entity.type
_entity.pdbx_description
1 polymer ?
#
loop_
_entity_poly.entity_id
_entity_poly.type
_entity_poly.pdbx_seq_one_letter_code
_entity_poly.pdbx_strand_id
1 'polypeptide(L)' 'MSEVAFIGLGQMGLPMASNILKKGHRLTVYDINP' A
#
# COMPACT_ATOMS: atom_id res chain seq x y z
N MET A 1 11.36 8.05 6.86
CA MET A 1 10.15 8.15 6.00
C MET A 1 10.58 7.75 4.60
N SER A 2 9.99 6.67 4.05
CA SER A 2 10.36 6.14 2.73
C SER A 2 9.19 6.28 1.77
N GLU A 3 9.48 6.45 0.49
CA GLU A 3 8.46 6.39 -0.58
C GLU A 3 8.36 4.97 -1.10
N VAL A 4 7.14 4.43 -1.13
CA VAL A 4 6.85 3.04 -1.50
C VAL A 4 5.76 3.04 -2.57
N ALA A 5 6.03 2.37 -3.70
CA ALA A 5 5.03 2.05 -4.69
C ALA A 5 4.49 0.63 -4.43
N PHE A 6 3.17 0.46 -4.45
CA PHE A 6 2.50 -0.81 -4.18
C PHE A 6 1.49 -1.11 -5.27
N ILE A 7 1.52 -2.33 -5.82
CA ILE A 7 0.60 -2.76 -6.88
C ILE A 7 -0.23 -3.92 -6.34
N GLY A 8 -1.55 -3.74 -6.32
CA GLY A 8 -2.54 -4.71 -5.86
C GLY A 8 -2.99 -4.51 -4.41
N LEU A 9 -4.28 -4.53 -4.20
CA LEU A 9 -5.00 -4.38 -2.93
C LEU A 9 -5.95 -5.56 -2.69
N GLY A 10 -5.60 -6.74 -3.19
CA GLY A 10 -6.31 -7.97 -2.85
C GLY A 10 -6.23 -8.33 -1.36
N GLN A 11 -6.70 -9.52 -1.00
CA GLN A 11 -6.82 -9.99 0.40
C GLN A 11 -5.54 -9.81 1.23
N MET A 12 -4.36 -9.98 0.63
CA MET A 12 -3.08 -9.72 1.29
C MET A 12 -2.57 -8.29 1.09
N GLY A 13 -2.81 -7.68 -0.07
CA GLY A 13 -2.31 -6.35 -0.43
C GLY A 13 -2.81 -5.26 0.51
N LEU A 14 -4.11 -5.29 0.81
CA LEU A 14 -4.77 -4.30 1.66
C LEU A 14 -4.21 -4.20 3.09
N PRO A 15 -4.06 -5.30 3.87
CA PRO A 15 -3.45 -5.21 5.20
C PRO A 15 -1.97 -4.83 5.15
N MET A 16 -1.24 -5.21 4.11
CA MET A 16 0.17 -4.80 3.93
C MET A 16 0.30 -3.29 3.67
N ALA A 17 -0.46 -2.75 2.70
CA ALA A 17 -0.50 -1.32 2.40
C ALA A 17 -0.89 -0.50 3.65
N SER A 18 -1.88 -0.97 4.41
CA SER A 18 -2.31 -0.35 5.67
C SER A 18 -1.18 -0.32 6.71
N ASN A 19 -0.39 -1.39 6.83
CA ASN A 19 0.73 -1.44 7.76
C ASN A 19 1.86 -0.49 7.35
N ILE A 20 2.12 -0.33 6.04
CA ILE A 20 3.12 0.61 5.51
C ILE A 20 2.71 2.06 5.84
N LEU A 21 1.44 2.41 5.63
CA LEU A 21 0.89 3.72 6.01
C LEU A 21 0.96 3.96 7.52
N LYS A 22 0.54 2.99 8.35
CA LYS A 22 0.59 3.09 9.82
C LYS A 22 2.01 3.31 10.36
N LYS A 23 3.03 2.80 9.67
CA LYS A 23 4.45 3.01 10.02
C LYS A 23 5.00 4.38 9.57
N GLY A 24 4.17 5.23 8.95
CA GLY A 24 4.55 6.59 8.56
C GLY A 24 5.37 6.66 7.27
N HIS A 25 5.26 5.66 6.40
CA HIS A 25 5.84 5.73 5.06
C HIS A 25 4.85 6.36 4.07
N ARG A 26 5.38 7.02 3.03
CA ARG A 26 4.59 7.56 1.94
C ARG A 26 4.30 6.42 0.97
N LEU A 27 3.02 6.17 0.71
CA LEU A 27 2.58 5.04 -0.11
C LEU A 27 1.80 5.55 -1.32
N THR A 28 2.19 5.11 -2.51
CA THR A 28 1.42 5.24 -3.74
C THR A 28 0.94 3.86 -4.14
N VAL A 29 -0.36 3.72 -4.37
CA VAL A 29 -0.96 2.41 -4.68
C VAL A 29 -1.62 2.44 -6.05
N TYR A 30 -1.50 1.34 -6.77
CA TYR A 30 -2.26 1.07 -7.98
C TYR A 30 -2.96 -0.29 -7.88
N ASP A 31 -4.25 -0.34 -8.19
CA ASP A 31 -5.02 -1.57 -8.39
C ASP A 31 -5.79 -1.45 -9.71
N ILE A 32 -6.04 -2.58 -10.36
CA ILE A 32 -6.84 -2.63 -11.59
C ILE A 32 -8.34 -2.44 -11.32
N ASN A 33 -8.77 -2.72 -10.08
CA ASN A 33 -10.11 -2.50 -9.58
C ASN A 33 -10.06 -1.36 -8.55
N PRO A 34 -10.63 -0.18 -8.86
CA PRO A 34 -10.60 0.98 -7.96
C PRO A 34 -11.42 0.77 -6.69
#